data_AF-A0A537QCH6-F1
#
_entry.id   AF-A0A537QCH6-F1
#
_cell.length_a   1.000
_cell.length_b   1.000
_cell.length_c   1.000
_cell.angle_alpha   90.00
_cell.angle_beta   90.00
_cell.angle_gamma   90.00
#
_symmetry.space_group_name_H-M   'P 1'
#
loop_
_entity.id
_entity.type
_entity.pdbx_description
1 polymer ?
#
loop_
_entity_poly.entity_id
_entity_poly.type
_entity_poly.pdbx_seq_one_letter_code
_entity_poly.pdbx_strand_id
1 'polypeptide(L)'
;MTDAAPAAETRAAAPARIAKEHLRAFVERIERLEEEKKTIADDVRDVYAEAKANGFDVTALRSIVKLRKQDADERKEHEAILATYMLALGMIQG
;
A
#
# COMPACT_ATOMS: atom_id res chain seq x y z
N MET A 1 -62.11 -12.05 16.45
CA MET A 1 -61.27 -12.71 15.43
C MET A 1 -60.69 -11.65 14.54
N THR A 2 -59.48 -11.18 14.86
CA THR A 2 -58.36 -10.89 13.95
C THR A 2 -57.36 -10.06 14.74
N ASP A 3 -56.19 -10.67 14.86
CA ASP A 3 -55.01 -10.24 15.57
C ASP A 3 -54.40 -9.01 14.88
N ALA A 4 -54.06 -8.00 15.66
CA ALA A 4 -53.48 -6.75 15.19
C ALA A 4 -52.11 -6.57 15.84
N ALA A 5 -51.10 -7.18 15.23
CA ALA A 5 -49.70 -6.74 15.31
C ALA A 5 -49.01 -7.19 14.01
N PRO A 6 -48.43 -6.27 13.23
CA PRO A 6 -47.02 -5.96 13.47
C PRO A 6 -46.67 -4.51 13.10
N ALA A 7 -46.63 -3.61 14.09
CA ALA A 7 -46.09 -2.26 13.92
C ALA A 7 -44.71 -2.06 14.57
N ALA A 8 -44.24 -3.05 15.35
CA ALA A 8 -43.00 -2.93 16.14
C ALA A 8 -41.73 -3.36 15.38
N GLU A 9 -41.85 -4.21 14.36
CA GLU A 9 -40.70 -4.81 13.66
C GLU A 9 -40.06 -3.86 12.60
N THR A 10 -40.84 -2.90 12.11
CA THR A 10 -40.44 -2.01 11.01
C THR A 10 -39.43 -0.92 11.40
N ARG A 11 -39.36 -0.53 12.69
CA ARG A 11 -38.57 0.64 13.12
C ARG A 11 -37.14 0.30 13.58
N ALA A 12 -36.91 -0.91 14.11
CA ALA A 12 -35.57 -1.41 14.44
C ALA A 12 -34.81 -1.96 13.21
N ALA A 13 -35.55 -2.39 12.17
CA ALA A 13 -34.97 -2.92 10.93
C ALA A 13 -34.33 -1.83 10.04
N ALA A 14 -34.82 -0.59 10.07
CA ALA A 14 -34.30 0.51 9.27
C ALA A 14 -32.82 0.87 9.58
N PRO A 15 -32.41 1.11 10.84
CA PRO A 15 -31.00 1.38 11.15
C PRO A 15 -30.08 0.18 10.84
N ALA A 16 -30.54 -1.05 11.07
CA ALA A 16 -29.78 -2.26 10.71
C ALA A 16 -29.61 -2.40 9.19
N ARG A 17 -30.63 -2.04 8.41
CA ARG A 17 -30.57 -2.03 6.94
C ARG A 17 -29.59 -0.97 6.42
N ILE A 18 -29.63 0.26 6.96
CA ILE A 18 -28.68 1.33 6.61
C ILE A 18 -27.24 0.90 6.94
N ALA A 19 -27.02 0.30 8.11
CA ALA A 19 -25.70 -0.21 8.49
C ALA A 19 -25.20 -1.32 7.53
N LYS A 20 -26.09 -2.22 7.09
CA LYS A 20 -25.76 -3.26 6.10
C LYS A 20 -25.44 -2.69 4.72
N GLU A 21 -26.20 -1.70 4.26
CA GLU A 21 -25.96 -1.02 2.97
C GLU A 21 -24.62 -0.26 2.98
N HIS A 22 -24.29 0.42 4.09
CA HIS A 22 -23.00 1.09 4.25
C HIS A 22 -21.82 0.10 4.30
N LEU A 23 -21.96 -0.99 5.05
CA LEU A 23 -20.94 -2.04 5.10
C LEU A 23 -20.67 -2.62 3.71
N ARG A 24 -21.74 -2.91 2.95
CA ARG A 24 -21.64 -3.40 1.58
C ARG A 24 -20.90 -2.40 0.68
N ALA A 25 -21.23 -1.12 0.75
CA ALA A 25 -20.55 -0.08 -0.03
C ALA A 25 -19.05 0.02 0.31
N PHE A 26 -18.66 -0.15 1.58
CA PHE A 26 -17.24 -0.19 1.95
C PHE A 26 -16.54 -1.41 1.37
N VAL A 27 -17.13 -2.61 1.47
CA VAL A 27 -16.55 -3.85 0.93
C VAL A 27 -16.35 -3.74 -0.58
N GLU A 28 -17.40 -3.37 -1.33
CA GLU A 28 -17.33 -3.24 -2.79
C GLU A 28 -16.26 -2.23 -3.22
N ARG A 29 -16.11 -1.12 -2.47
CA ARG A 29 -15.05 -0.13 -2.76
C ARG A 29 -13.66 -0.66 -2.45
N ILE A 30 -13.48 -1.44 -1.38
CA ILE A 30 -12.20 -2.04 -1.03
C ILE A 30 -11.81 -3.11 -2.05
N GLU A 31 -12.73 -3.98 -2.45
CA GLU A 31 -12.48 -5.02 -3.46
C GLU A 31 -12.00 -4.42 -4.77
N ARG A 32 -12.67 -3.37 -5.26
CA ARG A 32 -12.20 -2.64 -6.45
C ARG A 32 -10.80 -2.07 -6.27
N LEU A 33 -10.50 -1.46 -5.11
CA LEU A 33 -9.16 -0.92 -4.84
C LEU A 33 -8.08 -2.00 -4.74
N GLU A 34 -8.40 -3.18 -4.21
CA GLU A 34 -7.47 -4.31 -4.16
C GLU A 34 -7.23 -4.90 -5.57
N GLU A 35 -8.24 -4.92 -6.44
CA GLU A 35 -8.06 -5.26 -7.85
C GLU A 35 -7.16 -4.26 -8.58
N GLU A 36 -7.41 -2.96 -8.45
CA GLU A 36 -6.57 -1.89 -9.02
C GLU A 36 -5.13 -1.98 -8.51
N LYS A 37 -4.95 -2.19 -7.21
CA LYS A 37 -3.64 -2.39 -6.57
C LYS A 37 -2.92 -3.62 -7.11
N LYS A 38 -3.65 -4.71 -7.39
CA LYS A 38 -3.08 -5.90 -8.00
C LYS A 38 -2.60 -5.62 -9.42
N THR A 39 -3.42 -4.96 -10.26
CA THR A 39 -3.01 -4.57 -11.60
C THR A 39 -1.74 -3.71 -11.58
N ILE A 40 -1.67 -2.70 -10.72
CA ILE A 40 -0.47 -1.87 -10.55
C ILE A 40 0.73 -2.69 -10.08
N ALA A 41 0.53 -3.62 -9.14
CA ALA A 41 1.60 -4.49 -8.66
C ALA A 41 2.13 -5.39 -9.79
N ASP A 42 1.26 -5.88 -10.67
CA ASP A 42 1.60 -6.71 -11.81
C ASP A 42 2.41 -5.90 -12.84
N ASP A 43 1.95 -4.69 -13.19
CA ASP A 43 2.70 -3.78 -14.07
C ASP A 43 4.10 -3.46 -13.53
N VAL A 44 4.22 -3.21 -12.21
CA VAL A 44 5.53 -2.99 -11.57
C VAL A 44 6.42 -4.23 -11.66
N ARG A 45 5.86 -5.44 -11.53
CA ARG A 45 6.62 -6.69 -11.69
C ARG A 45 7.13 -6.84 -13.11
N ASP A 46 6.32 -6.51 -14.10
CA ASP A 46 6.69 -6.59 -15.52
C ASP A 46 7.81 -5.62 -15.87
N VAL A 47 7.76 -4.38 -15.36
CA VAL A 47 8.88 -3.40 -15.52
C VAL A 47 10.18 -3.92 -14.90
N TYR A 48 10.14 -4.54 -13.72
CA TYR A 48 11.33 -5.15 -13.14
C TYR A 48 11.83 -6.36 -13.94
N ALA A 49 10.92 -7.14 -14.54
CA ALA A 49 11.28 -8.26 -15.40
C ALA A 49 11.94 -7.77 -16.70
N GLU A 50 11.41 -6.71 -17.31
CA GLU A 50 12.01 -6.03 -18.47
C GLU A 50 13.40 -5.51 -18.13
N ALA A 51 13.57 -4.81 -17.00
CA ALA A 51 14.87 -4.33 -16.55
C ALA A 51 15.89 -5.49 -16.41
N LYS A 52 15.45 -6.63 -15.85
CA LYS A 52 16.28 -7.83 -15.76
C LYS A 52 16.68 -8.38 -17.13
N ALA A 53 15.74 -8.44 -18.08
CA ALA A 53 16.00 -8.90 -19.44
C ALA A 53 17.00 -7.98 -20.18
N ASN A 54 17.00 -6.69 -19.85
CA ASN A 54 17.96 -5.71 -20.35
C ASN A 54 19.29 -5.67 -19.57
N GLY A 55 19.50 -6.58 -18.61
CA GLY A 55 20.77 -6.73 -17.90
C GLY A 55 20.94 -5.88 -16.64
N PHE A 56 19.89 -5.23 -16.14
CA PHE A 56 19.96 -4.47 -14.89
C PHE A 56 19.80 -5.36 -13.65
N ASP A 57 20.49 -5.00 -12.56
CA ASP A 57 20.30 -5.62 -11.25
C ASP A 57 18.99 -5.14 -10.59
N VAL A 58 18.00 -6.03 -10.52
CA VAL A 58 16.68 -5.74 -9.94
C VAL A 58 16.74 -5.44 -8.44
N THR A 59 17.67 -6.04 -7.70
CA THR A 59 17.85 -5.82 -6.25
C THR A 59 18.36 -4.40 -5.98
N ALA A 60 19.33 -3.95 -6.78
CA ALA A 60 19.83 -2.58 -6.75
C ALA A 60 18.71 -1.58 -7.11
N LEU A 61 17.94 -1.85 -8.18
CA LEU A 61 16.82 -0.99 -8.57
C LEU A 61 15.74 -0.88 -7.47
N ARG A 62 15.37 -1.99 -6.82
CA ARG A 62 14.42 -1.95 -5.68
C ARG A 62 14.96 -1.11 -4.52
N SER A 63 16.26 -1.21 -4.24
CA SER A 63 16.94 -0.40 -3.22
C SER A 63 16.89 1.09 -3.58
N ILE A 64 17.18 1.45 -4.84
CA ILE A 64 17.08 2.82 -5.34
C ILE A 64 15.66 3.36 -5.22
N VAL A 65 14.63 2.60 -5.64
CA VAL A 65 13.23 3.03 -5.52
C VAL A 65 12.85 3.27 -4.06
N LYS A 66 13.32 2.43 -3.13
CA LYS A 66 13.09 2.65 -1.69
C LYS A 66 13.79 3.92 -1.18
N LEU A 67 15.05 4.14 -1.54
CA LEU A 67 15.80 5.35 -1.17
C LEU A 67 15.16 6.63 -1.71
N ARG A 68 14.58 6.56 -2.92
CA ARG A 68 13.90 7.70 -3.56
C ARG A 68 12.54 8.04 -2.94
N LYS A 69 11.97 7.14 -2.13
CA LYS A 69 10.74 7.41 -1.36
C LYS A 69 11.01 8.12 -0.02
N GLN A 70 12.25 8.12 0.44
CA GLN A 70 12.65 8.81 1.66
C GLN A 70 12.77 10.31 1.42
N ASP A 71 12.57 11.09 2.48
CA ASP A 71 12.84 12.53 2.44
C ASP A 71 14.30 12.79 2.03
N ALA A 72 14.49 13.83 1.20
CA ALA A 72 15.79 14.07 0.60
C ALA A 72 16.83 14.58 1.60
N ASP A 73 16.41 15.32 2.62
CA ASP A 73 17.31 15.89 3.62
C ASP A 73 17.61 14.87 4.71
N GLU A 74 16.60 14.12 5.18
CA GLU A 74 16.83 12.96 6.07
C GLU A 74 17.81 11.95 5.45
N ARG A 75 17.67 11.67 4.14
CA ARG A 75 18.59 10.77 3.43
C ARG A 75 20.02 11.32 3.40
N LYS A 76 20.21 12.60 3.09
CA LYS A 76 21.55 13.22 3.06
C LYS A 76 22.22 13.20 4.42
N GLU A 77 21.46 13.50 5.48
CA GLU A 77 21.97 13.47 6.85
C GLU A 77 22.43 12.05 7.22
N HIS A 78 21.60 11.05 6.95
CA HIS A 78 21.96 9.65 7.18
C HIS A 78 23.17 9.21 6.33
N GLU A 79 23.24 9.59 5.05
CA GLU A 79 24.37 9.30 4.16
C GLU A 79 25.68 9.93 4.68
N ALA A 80 25.64 11.16 5.19
CA ALA A 80 26.81 11.82 5.76
C ALA A 80 27.33 11.09 7.01
N ILE A 81 26.42 10.65 7.89
CA ILE A 81 26.76 9.85 9.07
C ILE A 81 27.36 8.51 8.65
N LEU A 82 26.71 7.82 7.71
CA LEU A 82 27.16 6.53 7.21
C LEU A 82 28.56 6.64 6.59
N ALA A 83 28.79 7.64 5.74
CA ALA A 83 30.09 7.89 5.12
C ALA A 83 31.19 8.12 6.17
N THR A 84 30.89 8.89 7.24
CA THR A 84 31.81 9.11 8.36
C THR A 84 32.19 7.78 9.03
N TYR A 85 31.22 6.90 9.28
CA TYR A 85 31.48 5.60 9.89
C TYR A 85 32.23 4.65 8.95
N MET A 86 31.86 4.60 7.68
CA MET A 86 32.55 3.77 6.69
C MET A 86 34.00 4.20 6.50
N LEU A 87 34.29 5.50 6.51
CA LEU A 87 35.65 6.02 6.49
C LEU A 87 36.43 5.59 7.74
N ALA A 88 35.85 5.74 8.92
CA ALA A 88 36.47 5.32 10.19
C ALA A 88 36.75 3.81 10.26
N LEU A 89 35.90 3.00 9.60
CA LEU A 89 36.06 1.55 9.49
C LEU A 89 36.96 1.11 8.32
N GLY A 90 37.50 2.04 7.52
CA GLY A 90 38.35 1.74 6.36
C GLY A 90 37.60 1.04 5.21
N MET A 91 36.27 1.13 5.17
CA MET A 91 35.43 0.53 4.13
C MET A 91 35.42 1.36 2.85
N ILE A 92 35.76 2.65 2.94
CA ILE A 92 35.91 3.58 1.82
C ILE A 92 37.16 4.44 2.03
N GLN A 93 37.80 4.86 0.93
CA GLN A 93 38.92 5.79 0.97
C GLN A 93 38.39 7.21 0.72
N GLY A 94 38.88 8.19 1.50
CA GLY A 94 38.54 9.61 1.37
C GLY A 94 39.34 10.32 0.29
#